data_AF-A0AAV5VT26-F1
#
_entry.id   AF-A0AAV5VT26-F1
#
_cell.length_a   1.000
_cell.length_b   1.000
_cell.length_c   1.000
_cell.angle_alpha   90.00
_cell.angle_beta   90.00
_cell.angle_gamma   90.00
#
_symmetry.space_group_name_H-M   'P 1'
#
loop_
_entity.id
_entity.type
_entity.pdbx_description
1 polymer ?
#
loop_
_entity_poly.entity_id
_entity_poly.type
_entity_poly.pdbx_seq_one_letter_code
_entity_poly.pdbx_strand_id
1 'polypeptide(L)'
;NATEDDKLVRNQFTTAFTNFAKFGNPNGADEGRSDLPVYWRPLDKLNHSRNFVFVAHNNQMNEEFFGGRTAKFVEIINKHRA
;
A
#
# COMPACT_ATOMS: atom_id res chain seq x y z
N ASN A 1 -15.91 0.75 -22.29
CA ASN A 1 -16.29 0.02 -21.06
C ASN A 1 -15.03 -0.38 -20.31
N ALA A 2 -15.03 -0.28 -18.98
CA ALA A 2 -13.96 -0.80 -18.13
C ALA A 2 -13.93 -2.33 -18.17
N THR A 3 -12.74 -2.93 -18.13
CA THR A 3 -12.55 -4.38 -18.05
C THR A 3 -12.97 -4.92 -16.68
N GLU A 4 -13.07 -6.25 -16.54
CA GLU A 4 -13.32 -6.85 -15.22
C GLU A 4 -12.16 -6.58 -14.24
N ASP A 5 -10.92 -6.59 -14.73
CA ASP A 5 -9.73 -6.25 -13.95
C ASP A 5 -9.78 -4.80 -13.44
N ASP A 6 -10.18 -3.86 -14.30
CA ASP A 6 -10.35 -2.45 -13.91
C ASP A 6 -11.41 -2.31 -12.81
N LYS A 7 -12.52 -3.04 -12.92
CA LYS A 7 -13.59 -3.04 -11.90
C LYS A 7 -13.08 -3.63 -10.59
N LEU A 8 -12.26 -4.66 -10.64
CA LEU A 8 -11.69 -5.31 -9.46
C LEU A 8 -10.72 -4.37 -8.73
N VAL A 9 -9.78 -3.75 -9.45
CA VAL A 9 -8.86 -2.74 -8.88
C VAL A 9 -9.65 -1.57 -8.31
N ARG A 10 -10.66 -1.06 -9.04
CA ARG A 10 -11.53 0.02 -8.55
C ARG A 10 -12.19 -0.35 -7.23
N ASN A 11 -12.80 -1.54 -7.15
CA ASN A 11 -13.51 -1.98 -5.95
C ASN A 11 -12.54 -2.16 -4.76
N GLN A 12 -11.34 -2.69 -5.00
CA GLN A 12 -10.30 -2.83 -3.97
C GLN A 12 -9.85 -1.46 -3.45
N PHE A 13 -9.56 -0.52 -4.36
CA PHE A 13 -9.14 0.83 -4.02
C PHE A 13 -10.22 1.58 -3.22
N THR A 14 -11.47 1.58 -3.71
CA THR A 14 -12.56 2.28 -3.02
C THR A 14 -12.88 1.67 -1.66
N THR A 15 -12.78 0.34 -1.51
CA THR A 15 -12.95 -0.34 -0.22
C THR A 15 -11.90 0.10 0.79
N ALA A 16 -10.62 0.04 0.42
CA ALA A 16 -9.51 0.43 1.30
C ALA A 16 -9.65 1.88 1.77
N PHE A 17 -9.91 2.81 0.86
CA PHE A 17 -10.02 4.23 1.19
C PHE A 17 -11.30 4.57 1.97
N THR A 18 -12.41 3.88 1.70
CA THR A 18 -13.64 4.02 2.49
C THR A 18 -13.45 3.51 3.90
N ASN A 19 -12.79 2.36 4.08
CA ASN A 19 -12.48 1.80 5.38
C ASN A 19 -11.55 2.72 6.17
N PHE A 20 -10.52 3.26 5.53
CA PHE A 20 -9.66 4.26 6.15
C PHE A 20 -10.44 5.52 6.58
N ALA A 21 -11.32 6.05 5.73
CA ALA A 21 -12.13 7.21 6.07
C ALA A 21 -13.09 6.96 7.25
N LYS A 22 -13.62 5.74 7.38
CA LYS A 22 -14.55 5.36 8.46
C LYS A 22 -13.86 5.02 9.77
N PHE A 23 -12.73 4.32 9.70
CA PHE A 23 -12.14 3.63 10.86
C PHE A 23 -10.68 4.02 11.14
N GLY A 24 -10.04 4.79 10.26
CA GLY A 24 -8.59 5.05 10.31
C GLY A 24 -7.73 3.84 9.92
N ASN A 25 -8.34 2.71 9.55
CA ASN A 25 -7.66 1.48 9.16
C ASN A 25 -8.18 1.02 7.79
N PRO A 26 -7.33 0.92 6.74
CA PRO A 26 -7.77 0.47 5.42
C PRO A 26 -8.25 -0.99 5.40
N ASN A 27 -7.92 -1.79 6.43
CA ASN A 27 -8.34 -3.18 6.54
C ASN A 27 -9.82 -3.33 6.94
N GLY A 28 -10.47 -2.29 7.46
CA GLY A 28 -11.84 -2.35 7.98
C GLY A 28 -11.92 -2.07 9.48
N ALA A 29 -13.07 -2.38 10.07
CA ALA A 29 -13.36 -2.08 11.48
C ALA A 29 -12.79 -3.12 12.46
N ASP A 30 -12.61 -4.36 12.01
CA ASP A 30 -12.15 -5.46 12.85
C ASP A 30 -10.63 -5.61 12.76
N GLU A 31 -9.92 -5.54 13.88
CA GLU A 31 -8.45 -5.64 13.92
C GLU A 31 -7.94 -7.05 13.57
N GLY A 32 -8.78 -8.09 13.71
CA GLY A 32 -8.42 -9.48 13.42
C GLY A 32 -8.70 -9.93 11.98
N ARG A 33 -9.33 -9.07 11.17
CA ARG A 33 -9.79 -9.40 9.81
C ARG A 33 -9.47 -8.26 8.84
N SER A 34 -9.29 -8.60 7.57
CA SER A 34 -9.23 -7.60 6.50
C SER A 34 -10.38 -7.79 5.53
N ASP A 35 -10.99 -6.69 5.13
CA ASP A 35 -11.88 -6.61 3.97
C ASP A 35 -11.08 -6.59 2.64
N LEU A 36 -9.75 -6.46 2.71
CA LEU A 36 -8.86 -6.50 1.56
C LEU A 36 -8.34 -7.93 1.31
N PRO A 37 -7.96 -8.26 0.05
CA PRO A 37 -7.39 -9.58 -0.27
C PRO A 37 -6.08 -9.90 0.47
N VAL A 38 -5.34 -8.86 0.87
CA VAL A 38 -4.12 -8.96 1.68
C VAL A 38 -4.20 -7.92 2.78
N TYR A 39 -3.75 -8.30 3.98
CA TYR A 39 -3.69 -7.38 5.10
C TYR A 39 -2.70 -6.24 4.81
N TRP A 40 -3.21 -5.00 4.80
CA TRP A 40 -2.38 -3.81 4.63
C TRP A 40 -1.66 -3.51 5.93
N ARG A 41 -0.38 -3.89 5.99
CA ARG A 41 0.47 -3.64 7.16
C ARG A 41 0.86 -2.16 7.26
N PRO A 42 0.81 -1.56 8.45
CA PRO A 42 1.22 -0.17 8.64
C PRO A 42 2.72 0.02 8.34
N LEU A 43 3.10 1.27 8.08
CA LEU A 43 4.49 1.67 8.06
C LEU A 43 5.06 1.65 9.47
N ASP A 44 6.34 1.32 9.57
CA ASP A 44 7.10 1.42 10.80
C ASP A 44 8.50 1.98 10.51
N LYS A 45 9.27 2.29 11.55
CA LYS A 45 10.60 2.92 11.39
C LYS A 45 11.60 2.04 10.64
N LEU A 46 11.40 0.73 10.63
CA LEU A 46 12.28 -0.24 9.97
C LEU A 46 11.84 -0.47 8.52
N ASN A 47 10.55 -0.33 8.24
CA ASN A 47 9.93 -0.62 6.94
C ASN A 47 9.28 0.63 6.33
N HIS A 48 10.01 1.74 6.30
CA HIS A 48 9.55 3.02 5.77
C HIS A 48 9.27 3.02 4.25
N SER A 49 9.73 2.00 3.52
CA SER A 49 9.51 1.80 2.09
C SER A 49 8.37 0.82 1.79
N ARG A 50 7.72 0.28 2.83
CA ARG A 50 6.57 -0.59 2.70
C ARG A 50 5.44 0.11 1.96
N ASN A 51 4.78 -0.59 1.06
CA ASN A 51 3.62 -0.10 0.33
C ASN A 51 2.69 -1.24 -0.04
N PHE A 52 1.41 -0.92 -0.21
CA PHE A 52 0.41 -1.85 -0.74
C PHE A 52 0.29 -1.65 -2.24
N VAL A 53 0.42 -2.74 -3.00
CA VAL A 53 0.33 -2.71 -4.46
C VAL A 53 -1.06 -3.16 -4.88
N PHE A 54 -1.85 -2.22 -5.42
CA PHE A 54 -3.15 -2.51 -6.02
C PHE A 54 -2.97 -3.13 -7.40
N VAL A 55 -3.37 -4.39 -7.53
CA VAL A 55 -3.43 -5.14 -8.78
C VAL A 55 -4.67 -6.01 -8.78
N ALA A 56 -5.27 -6.22 -9.96
CA ALA A 56 -6.53 -6.97 -10.08
C ALA A 56 -6.44 -8.32 -9.35
N HIS A 57 -5.38 -9.05 -9.65
CA HIS A 57 -5.06 -10.33 -9.03
C HIS A 57 -3.72 -10.25 -8.31
N ASN A 58 -3.62 -10.90 -7.15
CA ASN A 58 -2.40 -10.98 -6.34
C ASN A 58 -1.93 -9.64 -5.76
N ASN A 59 -2.84 -8.89 -5.12
CA ASN A 59 -2.44 -7.77 -4.27
C ASN A 59 -1.35 -8.23 -3.29
N GLN A 60 -0.42 -7.33 -2.98
CA GLN A 60 0.71 -7.67 -2.12
C GLN A 60 1.24 -6.47 -1.37
N MET A 61 1.89 -6.76 -0.24
CA MET A 61 2.80 -5.83 0.39
C MET A 61 4.13 -5.89 -0.35
N ASN A 62 4.67 -4.73 -0.67
CA ASN A 62 6.00 -4.57 -1.23
C ASN A 62 6.84 -3.73 -0.26
N GLU A 63 8.09 -4.12 -0.04
CA GLU A 63 9.02 -3.39 0.83
C GLU A 63 9.88 -2.38 0.05
N GLU A 64 9.79 -2.37 -1.29
CA GLU A 64 10.52 -1.46 -2.16
C GLU A 64 9.60 -0.42 -2.82
N PHE A 65 9.38 0.70 -2.13
CA PHE A 65 8.63 1.81 -2.71
C PHE A 65 9.28 2.33 -3.99
N PHE A 66 8.50 2.35 -5.08
CA PHE A 66 8.95 2.73 -6.42
C PHE A 66 10.23 2.01 -6.90
N GLY A 67 10.42 0.75 -6.51
CA GLY A 67 11.59 -0.05 -6.89
C GLY A 67 12.88 0.48 -6.29
N GLY A 68 12.82 0.94 -5.03
CA GLY A 68 13.99 1.42 -4.26
C GLY A 68 14.54 2.78 -4.69
N ARG A 69 13.95 3.45 -5.68
CA ARG A 69 14.43 4.76 -6.19
C ARG A 69 14.47 5.82 -5.09
N THR A 70 13.47 5.84 -4.21
CA THR A 70 13.41 6.78 -3.09
C THR A 70 14.52 6.51 -2.08
N ALA A 71 14.78 5.25 -1.73
CA ALA A 71 15.88 4.86 -0.84
C ALA A 71 17.24 5.28 -1.42
N LYS A 72 17.47 4.99 -2.71
CA LYS A 72 18.68 5.40 -3.42
C LYS A 72 18.86 6.93 -3.46
N PHE A 73 17.78 7.69 -3.64
CA PHE A 73 17.86 9.15 -3.58
C PHE A 73 18.27 9.65 -2.18
N VAL A 74 17.69 9.08 -1.12
CA VAL A 74 18.05 9.41 0.27
C VAL A 74 19.52 9.09 0.55
N GLU A 75 20.02 7.95 0.08
CA GLU A 75 21.45 7.59 0.18
C GLU A 75 22.34 8.64 -0.51
N ILE A 76 21.99 9.07 -1.72
CA ILE A 76 22.73 10.09 -2.47
C ILE A 76 22.75 11.41 -1.70
N ILE A 77 21.60 11.86 -1.18
CA ILE A 77 21.52 13.11 -0.40
C ILE A 77 22.34 13.01 0.88
N ASN A 78 22.25 11.91 1.62
CA ASN A 78 23.00 11.73 2.87
C ASN A 78 24.51 11.65 2.63
N LYS A 79 24.94 11.07 1.51
CA LYS A 79 26.36 10.99 1.13
C LYS A 79 26.97 12.35 0.77
N HIS A 80 26.17 13.29 0.27
CA HIS A 80 26.66 14.58 -0.26
C HIS A 80 26.16 15.80 0.51
N ARG A 81 25.34 15.63 1.55
CA ARG A 81 25.09 16.69 2.53
C ARG A 81 26.34 16.88 3.38
N ALA A 82 27.04 17.98 3.15
CA ALA A 82 28.02 18.55 4.06
C ALA A 82 27.34 19.16 5.30
#